data_AF-A0A939D5D7-F1
#
_entry.id   AF-A0A939D5D7-F1
#
_cell.length_a   1.000
_cell.length_b   1.000
_cell.length_c   1.000
_cell.angle_alpha   90.00
_cell.angle_beta   90.00
_cell.angle_gamma   90.00
#
_symmetry.space_group_name_H-M   'P 1'
#
loop_
_entity.id
_entity.type
_entity.pdbx_description
1 polymer ?
#
loop_
_entity_poly.entity_id
_entity_poly.type
_entity_poly.pdbx_seq_one_letter_code
_entity_poly.pdbx_strand_id
1 'polypeptide(L)'
;MSTNNILDTFAEIIFQLQEISGNQIDLEKLNNTEEKLQDILFQLNFELVNAQRQKNWEKVNKFQRAVSECKLTLDRVRAAIINVSIIGINPKNLAQMQKILEEIETARKTQVNIDLAIRLLGFLRKLFL
;
A
#
# COMPACT_ATOMS: atom_id res chain seq x y z
N MET A 1 16.83 -4.01 -14.55
CA MET A 1 15.41 -3.64 -14.73
C MET A 1 14.63 -4.38 -13.66
N SER A 2 14.43 -3.77 -12.49
CA SER A 2 13.67 -4.41 -11.42
C SER A 2 12.21 -4.43 -11.83
N THR A 3 11.65 -5.63 -11.97
CA THR A 3 10.22 -5.86 -12.06
C THR A 3 9.61 -5.38 -10.74
N ASN A 4 9.33 -4.08 -10.61
CA ASN A 4 8.74 -3.51 -9.40
C ASN A 4 7.31 -4.05 -9.28
N ASN A 5 7.17 -5.22 -8.66
CA ASN A 5 5.90 -5.80 -8.32
C ASN A 5 5.27 -4.93 -7.23
N ILE A 6 4.00 -4.54 -7.41
CA ILE A 6 3.20 -3.81 -6.42
C ILE A 6 3.38 -4.38 -4.99
N LEU A 7 3.47 -5.71 -4.86
CA LEU A 7 3.66 -6.37 -3.57
C LEU A 7 5.03 -6.11 -2.94
N ASP A 8 6.08 -5.96 -3.76
CA ASP A 8 7.43 -5.62 -3.27
C ASP A 8 7.45 -4.20 -2.74
N THR A 9 6.82 -3.27 -3.47
CA THR A 9 6.65 -1.89 -3.01
C THR A 9 5.86 -1.82 -1.69
N PHE A 10 4.81 -2.65 -1.53
CA PHE A 10 4.10 -2.75 -0.26
C PHE A 10 4.99 -3.30 0.88
N ALA A 11 5.80 -4.32 0.62
CA ALA A 11 6.70 -4.87 1.63
C ALA A 11 7.69 -3.81 2.11
N GLU A 12 8.24 -3.02 1.20
CA GLU A 12 9.15 -1.93 1.56
C GLU A 12 8.46 -0.83 2.38
N ILE A 13 7.23 -0.42 2.02
CA ILE A 13 6.45 0.54 2.82
C ILE A 13 6.30 0.00 4.24
N ILE A 14 5.92 -1.27 4.39
CA ILE A 14 5.64 -1.85 5.71
C ILE A 14 6.92 -1.97 6.53
N PHE A 15 8.02 -2.39 5.92
CA PHE A 15 9.32 -2.44 6.59
C PHE A 15 9.73 -1.05 7.12
N GLN A 16 9.59 -0.02 6.30
CA GLN A 16 9.90 1.36 6.71
C GLN A 16 9.01 1.83 7.87
N LEU A 17 7.72 1.51 7.83
CA LEU A 17 6.79 1.87 8.90
C LEU A 17 7.06 1.11 10.21
N GLN A 18 7.55 -0.13 10.16
CA GLN A 18 7.95 -0.88 11.36
C GLN A 18 9.14 -0.25 12.10
N GLU A 19 10.03 0.40 11.36
CA GLU A 19 11.21 1.06 11.94
C GLU A 19 10.89 2.40 12.61
N ILE A 20 9.67 2.93 12.45
CA ILE A 20 9.23 4.15 13.15
C ILE A 20 9.05 3.78 14.63
N SER A 21 10.11 4.02 15.40
CA SER A 21 10.22 3.67 16.81
C SER A 21 9.68 4.80 17.67
N GLY A 22 8.58 4.55 18.39
CA GLY A 22 7.99 5.54 19.29
C GLY A 22 7.25 6.66 18.55
N ASN A 23 6.47 7.44 19.30
CA ASN A 23 5.55 8.48 18.82
C ASN A 23 6.21 9.67 18.08
N GLN A 24 7.39 9.51 17.47
CA GLN A 24 8.05 10.54 16.69
C GLN A 24 7.58 10.50 15.23
N ILE A 25 7.24 11.67 14.70
CA ILE A 25 6.94 11.84 13.29
C ILE A 25 8.25 11.74 12.51
N ASP A 26 8.38 10.70 11.69
CA ASP A 26 9.44 10.59 10.69
C ASP A 26 8.89 11.03 9.32
N LEU A 27 9.00 12.34 9.07
CA LEU A 27 8.45 12.98 7.87
C LEU A 27 9.12 12.46 6.59
N GLU A 28 10.39 12.06 6.65
CA GLU A 28 11.11 11.46 5.51
C GLU A 28 10.50 10.11 5.14
N LYS A 29 10.25 9.24 6.13
CA LYS A 29 9.58 7.95 5.89
C LYS A 29 8.14 8.11 5.41
N LEU A 30 7.43 9.13 5.89
CA LEU A 30 6.07 9.43 5.41
C LEU A 30 6.07 9.92 3.96
N ASN A 31 6.97 10.82 3.57
CA ASN A 31 7.11 11.27 2.18
C ASN A 31 7.49 10.10 1.26
N ASN A 32 8.41 9.23 1.69
CA ASN A 32 8.76 8.02 0.94
C ASN A 32 7.56 7.06 0.79
N THR A 33 6.76 6.92 1.86
CA THR A 33 5.51 6.14 1.81
C THR A 33 4.54 6.74 0.79
N GLU A 34 4.42 8.07 0.73
CA GLU A 34 3.61 8.75 -0.28
C GLU A 34 4.11 8.44 -1.71
N GLU A 35 5.40 8.64 -1.98
CA GLU A 35 6.02 8.38 -3.30
C GLU A 35 5.77 6.94 -3.76
N LYS A 36 6.01 5.96 -2.89
CA LYS A 36 5.75 4.54 -3.19
C LYS A 36 4.28 4.23 -3.45
N LEU A 37 3.37 4.88 -2.74
CA LEU A 37 1.93 4.74 -3.02
C LEU A 37 1.54 5.41 -4.34
N GLN A 38 2.19 6.50 -4.76
CA GLN A 38 2.00 7.08 -6.09
C GLN A 38 2.46 6.12 -7.19
N ASP A 39 3.59 5.44 -7.00
CA ASP A 39 4.07 4.40 -7.92
C ASP A 39 3.08 3.24 -8.03
N ILE A 40 2.57 2.75 -6.91
CA ILE A 40 1.53 1.70 -6.89
C ILE A 40 0.28 2.18 -7.62
N LEU A 41 -0.14 3.43 -7.41
CA LEU A 41 -1.30 4.00 -8.11
C LEU A 41 -1.09 4.03 -9.62
N PHE A 42 0.11 4.40 -10.09
CA PHE A 42 0.44 4.37 -11.51
C PHE A 42 0.33 2.95 -12.08
N GLN A 43 0.91 1.96 -11.41
CA GLN A 43 0.86 0.56 -11.83
C GLN A 43 -0.58 0.01 -11.84
N LEU A 44 -1.39 0.32 -10.83
CA LEU A 44 -2.80 -0.09 -10.79
C LEU A 44 -3.63 0.53 -11.92
N ASN A 45 -3.38 1.79 -12.29
CA ASN A 45 -4.05 2.42 -13.43
C ASN A 45 -3.62 1.80 -14.76
N PHE A 46 -2.33 1.46 -14.91
CA PHE A 46 -1.85 0.75 -16.09
C PHE A 46 -2.54 -0.61 -16.27
N GLU A 47 -2.62 -1.40 -15.20
CA GLU A 47 -3.31 -2.69 -15.21
C GLU A 47 -4.82 -2.56 -15.43
N LEU A 48 -5.46 -1.51 -14.91
CA LEU A 48 -6.86 -1.20 -15.19
C LEU A 48 -7.09 -0.98 -16.70
N VAL A 49 -6.26 -0.16 -17.34
CA VAL A 49 -6.35 0.10 -18.79
C VAL A 49 -6.12 -1.19 -19.59
N ASN A 50 -5.18 -2.04 -19.17
CA ASN A 50 -4.98 -3.34 -19.81
C ASN A 50 -6.20 -4.25 -19.67
N ALA A 51 -6.80 -4.33 -18.48
CA ALA A 51 -8.02 -5.11 -18.25
C ALA A 51 -9.21 -4.61 -19.10
N GLN A 52 -9.34 -3.28 -19.25
CA GLN A 52 -10.34 -2.66 -20.13
C GLN A 52 -10.12 -3.04 -21.60
N ARG A 53 -8.89 -2.96 -22.10
CA ARG A 53 -8.53 -3.36 -23.47
C ARG A 53 -8.82 -4.84 -23.73
N GLN A 54 -8.61 -5.69 -22.73
CA GLN A 54 -8.90 -7.12 -22.78
C GLN A 54 -10.40 -7.44 -22.57
N LYS A 55 -11.24 -6.43 -22.29
CA LYS A 55 -12.67 -6.59 -21.93
C LYS A 55 -12.89 -7.55 -20.75
N ASN A 56 -11.91 -7.68 -19.87
CA ASN A 56 -12.02 -8.51 -18.67
C ASN A 56 -12.66 -7.69 -17.54
N TRP A 57 -14.00 -7.61 -17.55
CA TRP A 57 -14.75 -6.75 -16.63
C TRP A 57 -14.60 -7.15 -15.17
N GLU A 58 -14.38 -8.43 -14.87
CA GLU A 58 -14.07 -8.86 -13.50
C GLU A 58 -12.78 -8.22 -13.00
N LYS A 59 -11.71 -8.25 -13.81
CA LYS A 59 -10.45 -7.58 -13.49
C LYS A 59 -10.61 -6.06 -13.43
N VAL A 60 -11.37 -5.46 -14.36
CA VAL A 60 -11.66 -4.02 -14.34
C VAL A 60 -12.25 -3.59 -13.00
N ASN A 61 -13.28 -4.30 -12.52
CA ASN A 61 -13.92 -3.98 -11.24
C ASN A 61 -12.94 -4.08 -10.07
N LYS A 62 -12.09 -5.12 -10.04
CA LYS A 62 -11.06 -5.27 -9.00
C LYS A 62 -10.02 -4.16 -9.06
N PHE A 63 -9.52 -3.80 -10.25
CA PHE A 63 -8.55 -2.72 -10.42
C PHE A 63 -9.14 -1.34 -10.09
N GLN A 64 -10.40 -1.06 -10.45
CA GLN A 64 -11.08 0.16 -10.03
C GLN A 64 -11.15 0.28 -8.51
N ARG A 65 -11.49 -0.82 -7.83
CA ARG A 65 -11.49 -0.86 -6.36
C ARG A 65 -10.10 -0.63 -5.78
N ALA A 66 -9.08 -1.30 -6.30
CA ALA A 66 -7.70 -1.12 -5.86
C ALA A 66 -7.22 0.33 -6.05
N VAL A 67 -7.50 0.95 -7.20
CA VAL A 67 -7.20 2.36 -7.48
C VAL A 67 -7.90 3.28 -6.47
N SER A 68 -9.18 3.03 -6.19
CA SER A 68 -9.93 3.83 -5.22
C SER A 68 -9.36 3.73 -3.81
N GLU A 69 -9.03 2.52 -3.36
CA GLU A 69 -8.40 2.32 -2.04
C GLU A 69 -7.02 2.98 -1.99
N CYS A 70 -6.25 2.94 -3.09
CA CYS A 70 -4.92 3.55 -3.16
C CYS A 70 -4.99 5.07 -3.03
N LYS A 71 -5.94 5.72 -3.71
CA LYS A 71 -6.20 7.17 -3.57
C LYS A 71 -6.58 7.53 -2.13
N LEU A 72 -7.49 6.76 -1.52
CA LEU A 72 -7.91 7.00 -0.13
C LEU A 72 -6.75 6.84 0.86
N THR A 73 -5.85 5.88 0.63
CA THR A 73 -4.65 5.69 1.45
C THR A 73 -3.66 6.84 1.26
N LEU A 74 -3.42 7.28 0.01
CA LEU A 74 -2.60 8.45 -0.29
C LEU A 74 -3.11 9.70 0.42
N ASP A 75 -4.42 9.96 0.39
CA ASP A 75 -5.02 11.12 1.05
C ASP A 75 -4.79 11.09 2.57
N ARG A 76 -4.78 9.91 3.19
CA ARG A 76 -4.47 9.75 4.62
C ARG A 76 -2.99 9.96 4.93
N VAL A 77 -2.10 9.44 4.11
CA VAL A 77 -0.65 9.68 4.26
C VAL A 77 -0.35 11.17 4.13
N ARG A 78 -0.92 11.84 3.13
CA ARG A 78 -0.80 13.31 2.95
C ARG A 78 -1.35 14.08 4.14
N ALA A 79 -2.52 13.69 4.66
CA ALA A 79 -3.07 14.30 5.87
C ALA A 79 -2.14 14.11 7.08
N ALA A 80 -1.53 12.93 7.25
CA ALA A 80 -0.57 12.67 8.33
C ALA A 80 0.71 13.52 8.20
N ILE A 81 1.20 13.71 6.97
CA ILE A 81 2.33 14.61 6.66
C ILE A 81 1.98 16.06 7.02
N ILE A 82 0.84 16.57 6.52
CA ILE A 82 0.41 17.97 6.74
C ILE A 82 0.17 18.26 8.22
N ASN A 83 -0.50 17.33 8.92
CA ASN A 83 -0.88 17.52 10.32
C ASN A 83 0.24 17.14 11.29
N VAL A 84 1.41 16.69 10.79
CA VAL A 84 2.54 16.23 11.62
C VAL A 84 2.02 15.29 12.72
N SER A 85 1.13 14.36 12.33
CA SER A 85 0.37 13.53 13.27
C SER A 85 1.13 12.26 13.63
N ILE A 86 0.95 11.82 14.88
CA ILE A 86 1.52 10.57 15.39
C ILE A 86 0.91 9.41 14.60
N ILE A 87 1.75 8.59 13.97
CA ILE A 87 1.33 7.32 13.39
C ILE A 87 0.92 6.42 14.54
N GLY A 88 -0.29 5.87 14.53
CA GLY A 88 -0.83 5.03 15.59
C GLY A 88 -0.17 3.65 15.66
N ILE A 89 1.16 3.57 15.72
CA ILE A 89 1.92 2.32 15.80
C ILE A 89 1.77 1.77 17.22
N ASN A 90 0.95 0.73 17.33
CA ASN A 90 0.74 -0.03 18.55
C ASN A 90 1.13 -1.49 18.32
N PRO A 91 1.29 -2.31 19.37
CA PRO A 91 1.70 -3.71 19.24
C PRO A 91 0.79 -4.54 18.33
N LYS A 92 -0.51 -4.22 18.25
CA LYS A 92 -1.48 -4.88 17.37
C LYS A 92 -1.21 -4.55 15.89
N ASN A 93 -0.89 -3.29 15.59
CA ASN A 93 -0.55 -2.84 14.25
C ASN A 93 0.80 -3.43 13.79
N LEU A 94 1.78 -3.54 14.69
CA LEU A 94 3.07 -4.20 14.42
C LEU A 94 2.90 -5.68 14.11
N ALA A 95 2.11 -6.41 14.90
CA ALA A 95 1.79 -7.82 14.63
C ALA A 95 1.06 -7.98 13.28
N GLN A 96 0.17 -7.06 12.93
CA GLN A 96 -0.53 -7.07 11.66
C GLN A 96 0.41 -6.76 10.48
N MET A 97 1.37 -5.84 10.64
CA MET A 97 2.44 -5.59 9.66
C MET A 97 3.28 -6.85 9.41
N GLN A 98 3.69 -7.56 10.47
CA GLN A 98 4.45 -8.81 10.35
C GLN A 98 3.67 -9.88 9.59
N LYS A 99 2.40 -10.10 9.96
CA LYS A 99 1.51 -11.03 9.25
C LYS A 99 1.37 -10.66 7.77
N ILE A 100 1.26 -9.37 7.48
CA ILE A 100 1.17 -8.90 6.11
C ILE A 100 2.45 -9.20 5.30
N LEU A 101 3.63 -9.02 5.90
CA LEU A 101 4.89 -9.37 5.24
C LEU A 101 4.93 -10.87 4.89
N GLU A 102 4.50 -11.74 5.80
CA GLU A 102 4.36 -13.19 5.54
C GLU A 102 3.33 -13.48 4.41
N GLU A 103 2.20 -12.77 4.40
CA GLU A 103 1.20 -12.89 3.33
C GLU A 103 1.77 -12.42 1.97
N ILE A 104 2.58 -11.37 1.95
CA ILE A 104 3.27 -10.88 0.74
C ILE A 104 4.30 -11.91 0.27
N GLU A 105 5.13 -12.46 1.15
CA GLU A 105 6.11 -13.51 0.79
C GLU A 105 5.43 -14.75 0.22
N THR A 106 4.29 -15.14 0.79
CA THR A 106 3.49 -16.26 0.31
C THR A 106 2.88 -15.95 -1.07
N ALA A 107 2.34 -14.74 -1.22
CA ALA A 107 1.73 -14.29 -2.47
C ALA A 107 2.75 -14.01 -3.57
N ARG A 108 4.02 -13.72 -3.26
CA ARG A 108 5.11 -13.47 -4.21
C ARG A 108 5.38 -14.66 -5.15
N LYS A 109 4.93 -15.86 -4.77
CA LYS A 109 4.96 -17.09 -5.59
C LYS A 109 3.82 -17.18 -6.60
N THR A 110 2.86 -16.27 -6.56
CA THR A 110 1.69 -16.21 -7.46
C THR A 110 1.57 -14.82 -8.05
N GLN A 111 1.16 -14.68 -9.32
CA GLN A 111 0.92 -13.38 -9.97
C GLN A 111 0.11 -12.44 -9.05
N VAL A 112 0.37 -11.12 -9.13
CA VAL A 112 -0.30 -10.02 -8.39
C VAL A 112 -1.71 -10.39 -7.92
N ASN A 113 -1.85 -10.70 -6.62
CA ASN A 113 -3.16 -10.93 -6.03
C ASN A 113 -3.79 -9.58 -5.67
N ILE A 114 -4.60 -9.05 -6.57
CA ILE A 114 -5.23 -7.74 -6.40
C ILE A 114 -6.10 -7.64 -5.12
N ASP A 115 -6.65 -8.76 -4.67
CA ASP A 115 -7.38 -8.83 -3.40
C ASP A 115 -6.44 -8.67 -2.19
N LEU A 116 -5.19 -9.10 -2.32
CA LEU A 116 -4.15 -8.78 -1.34
C LEU A 116 -3.83 -7.28 -1.40
N ALA A 117 -3.57 -6.69 -2.57
CA ALA A 117 -3.29 -5.25 -2.70
C ALA A 117 -4.40 -4.37 -2.07
N ILE A 118 -5.67 -4.71 -2.31
CA ILE A 118 -6.82 -4.03 -1.67
C ILE A 118 -6.77 -4.13 -0.14
N ARG A 119 -6.46 -5.31 0.41
CA ARG A 119 -6.34 -5.52 1.86
C ARG A 119 -5.18 -4.71 2.46
N LEU A 120 -4.04 -4.65 1.76
CA LEU A 120 -2.86 -3.89 2.18
C LEU A 120 -3.14 -2.39 2.24
N LEU A 121 -3.79 -1.85 1.20
CA LEU A 121 -4.20 -0.44 1.16
C LEU A 121 -5.14 -0.10 2.31
N GLY A 122 -6.12 -0.97 2.58
CA GLY A 122 -7.05 -0.81 3.68
C GLY A 122 -6.37 -0.87 5.06
N PHE A 123 -5.31 -1.65 5.21
CA PHE A 123 -4.50 -1.68 6.43
C PHE A 123 -3.68 -0.39 6.59
N LEU A 124 -2.92 0.00 5.56
CA LEU A 124 -2.14 1.24 5.57
C LEU A 124 -3.01 2.45 5.93
N ARG A 125 -4.21 2.55 5.33
CA ARG A 125 -5.17 3.63 5.65
C ARG A 125 -5.51 3.72 7.14
N LYS A 126 -5.60 2.59 7.84
CA LYS A 126 -5.93 2.56 9.29
C LYS A 126 -4.77 3.02 10.18
N LEU A 127 -3.54 2.99 9.69
CA LEU A 127 -2.37 3.43 10.45
C LEU A 127 -2.29 4.96 10.56
N PHE A 128 -2.91 5.66 9.62
CA PHE A 128 -2.90 7.12 9.48
C PHE A 128 -4.27 7.74 9.85
N LEU A 129 -4.93 7.19 10.87
CA LEU A 129 -6.21 7.67 11.43
C LEU A 129 -6.01 8.63 12.59
#